data_AF-A0A3R6TEX2-F1
#
_entry.id   AF-A0A3R6TEX2-F1
#
_cell.length_a   1.000
_cell.length_b   1.000
_cell.length_c   1.000
_cell.angle_alpha   90.00
_cell.angle_beta   90.00
_cell.angle_gamma   90.00
#
_symmetry.space_group_name_H-M   'P 1'
#
loop_
_entity.id
_entity.type
_entity.pdbx_description
1 polymer ?
#
loop_
_entity_poly.entity_id
_entity_poly.type
_entity_poly.pdbx_seq_one_letter_code
_entity_poly.pdbx_strand_id
1 'polypeptide(L)'
;MRYLWTEDTGAGLHFWKLVNQLFLNNELVVESKGSNQGLLDAVLDLAITNDDEYYVAFDYVVDNQDVRNKYRMLKSITGKSEGKIVILDMICFEYLVLAFDKLVEWTGTGKTDKIKIREEVLAAAENHRIDLSKIDDEKTLQYIAGFKRYSTERVMKSLVGEFTQNEKWSVKGALMGECWYKDCCMSEHTDSLRCGQPEVKGGDEKMIMLIQSEKVQDVIGKLIH
;
A
#
# COMPACT_ATOMS: atom_id res chain seq x y z
N MET A 1 -19.70 2.29 15.89
CA MET A 1 -18.36 2.87 15.64
C MET A 1 -17.84 2.38 14.29
N ARG A 2 -16.89 3.08 13.66
CA ARG A 2 -16.31 2.64 12.38
C ARG A 2 -14.86 2.24 12.59
N TYR A 3 -14.46 1.09 12.06
CA TYR A 3 -13.13 0.50 12.25
C TYR A 3 -12.43 0.34 10.89
N LEU A 4 -11.14 0.60 10.85
CA LEU A 4 -10.26 0.18 9.76
C LEU A 4 -9.27 -0.84 10.29
N TRP A 5 -9.51 -2.11 9.96
CA TRP A 5 -8.63 -3.20 10.30
C TRP A 5 -7.74 -3.53 9.12
N THR A 6 -6.43 -3.56 9.38
CA THR A 6 -5.44 -3.92 8.37
C THR A 6 -4.58 -5.08 8.86
N GLU A 7 -4.03 -5.84 7.92
CA GLU A 7 -2.92 -6.75 8.24
C GLU A 7 -1.65 -5.94 8.57
N ASP A 8 -1.51 -4.77 7.92
CA ASP A 8 -0.28 -3.99 7.86
C ASP A 8 0.23 -3.67 9.25
N THR A 9 1.56 -3.68 9.39
CA THR A 9 2.25 -3.19 10.58
C THR A 9 3.23 -2.09 10.21
N GLY A 10 3.76 -1.39 11.21
CA GLY A 10 4.79 -0.38 11.00
C GLY A 10 4.37 0.70 10.01
N ALA A 11 5.16 0.91 8.96
CA ALA A 11 4.92 1.92 7.93
C ALA A 11 3.54 1.81 7.24
N GLY A 12 3.04 0.60 6.96
CA GLY A 12 1.71 0.42 6.37
C GLY A 12 0.60 0.81 7.35
N LEU A 13 0.72 0.41 8.62
CA LEU A 13 -0.21 0.86 9.67
C LEU A 13 -0.15 2.39 9.86
N HIS A 14 1.04 2.97 9.78
CA HIS A 14 1.22 4.42 9.86
C HIS A 14 0.54 5.14 8.69
N PHE A 15 0.65 4.61 7.47
CA PHE A 15 -0.08 5.10 6.30
C PHE A 15 -1.59 5.15 6.55
N TRP A 16 -2.19 4.06 7.04
CA TRP A 16 -3.63 4.02 7.32
C TRP A 16 -4.06 5.01 8.41
N LYS A 17 -3.22 5.24 9.42
CA LYS A 17 -3.46 6.28 10.44
C LYS A 17 -3.42 7.68 9.84
N LEU A 18 -2.47 7.96 8.93
CA LEU A 18 -2.40 9.23 8.22
C LEU A 18 -3.60 9.44 7.30
N VAL A 19 -4.07 8.39 6.60
CA VAL A 19 -5.34 8.44 5.84
C VAL A 19 -6.50 8.87 6.74
N ASN A 20 -6.65 8.21 7.89
CA ASN A 20 -7.72 8.53 8.84
C ASN A 20 -7.61 9.96 9.38
N GLN A 21 -6.40 10.39 9.73
CA GLN A 21 -6.14 11.73 10.26
C GLN A 21 -6.42 12.83 9.23
N LEU A 22 -5.95 12.66 7.99
CA LEU A 22 -5.95 13.73 6.98
C LEU A 22 -7.21 13.75 6.10
N PHE A 23 -7.90 12.62 5.93
CA PHE A 23 -9.06 12.51 5.01
C PHE A 23 -10.37 12.13 5.70
N LEU A 24 -10.31 11.46 6.85
CA LEU A 24 -11.49 10.91 7.51
C LEU A 24 -11.76 11.56 8.86
N ASN A 25 -11.12 12.70 9.17
CA ASN A 25 -11.31 13.46 10.41
C ASN A 25 -11.16 12.63 11.70
N ASN A 26 -10.33 11.58 11.67
CA ASN A 26 -10.19 10.60 12.76
C ASN A 26 -11.49 9.85 13.13
N GLU A 27 -12.43 9.69 12.20
CA GLU A 27 -13.70 8.98 12.43
C GLU A 27 -13.54 7.46 12.53
N LEU A 28 -12.43 6.89 12.03
CA LEU A 28 -12.15 5.47 12.12
C LEU A 28 -11.23 5.13 13.30
N VAL A 29 -11.48 3.98 13.93
CA VAL A 29 -10.50 3.32 14.80
C VAL A 29 -9.61 2.42 13.93
N VAL A 30 -8.36 2.85 13.72
CA VAL A 30 -7.40 2.15 12.85
C VAL A 30 -6.54 1.18 13.65
N GLU A 31 -6.63 -0.12 13.34
CA GLU A 31 -5.94 -1.19 14.07
C GLU A 31 -5.27 -2.19 13.12
N SER A 32 -4.06 -2.62 13.47
CA SER A 32 -3.43 -3.77 12.83
C SER A 32 -3.85 -5.06 13.51
N LYS A 33 -4.14 -6.10 12.72
CA LYS A 33 -4.25 -7.48 13.17
C LYS A 33 -3.02 -8.32 12.82
N GLY A 34 -1.96 -7.66 12.31
CA GLY A 34 -0.61 -8.20 12.13
C GLY A 34 -0.43 -9.20 10.98
N SER A 35 -1.51 -9.75 10.44
CA SER A 35 -1.49 -10.64 9.28
C SER A 35 -2.88 -10.85 8.69
N ASN A 36 -2.94 -11.35 7.47
CA ASN A 36 -4.17 -11.83 6.84
C ASN A 36 -4.90 -12.92 7.65
N GLN A 37 -4.17 -13.73 8.44
CA GLN A 37 -4.79 -14.71 9.35
C GLN A 37 -5.42 -13.98 10.55
N GLY A 38 -4.68 -13.06 11.18
CA GLY A 38 -5.21 -12.28 12.31
C GLY A 38 -6.43 -11.44 11.95
N LEU A 39 -6.49 -10.90 10.72
CA LEU A 39 -7.69 -10.26 10.20
C LEU A 39 -8.88 -11.22 10.13
N LEU A 40 -8.66 -12.41 9.55
CA LEU A 40 -9.72 -13.42 9.42
C LEU A 40 -10.21 -13.90 10.78
N ASP A 41 -9.30 -14.16 11.72
CA ASP A 41 -9.63 -14.57 13.09
C ASP A 41 -10.44 -13.47 13.79
N ALA A 42 -10.00 -12.21 13.70
CA ALA A 42 -10.74 -11.09 14.27
C ALA A 42 -12.15 -10.98 13.68
N VAL A 43 -12.31 -11.18 12.37
CA VAL A 43 -13.64 -11.17 11.72
C VAL A 43 -14.50 -12.37 12.13
N LEU A 44 -13.92 -13.54 12.34
CA LEU A 44 -14.65 -14.72 12.81
C LEU A 44 -15.16 -14.56 14.24
N ASP A 45 -14.37 -13.90 15.09
CA ASP A 45 -14.71 -13.64 16.49
C ASP A 45 -15.64 -12.43 16.67
N LEU A 46 -15.94 -11.69 15.60
CA LEU A 46 -16.87 -10.55 15.65
C LEU A 46 -18.30 -11.03 15.96
N ALA A 47 -18.78 -10.63 17.14
CA ALA A 47 -20.22 -10.55 17.38
C ALA A 47 -20.75 -9.32 16.64
N ILE A 48 -21.20 -9.50 15.39
CA ILE A 48 -21.75 -8.41 14.57
C ILE A 48 -22.94 -7.79 15.31
N THR A 49 -22.77 -6.55 15.78
CA THR A 49 -23.84 -5.74 16.36
C THR A 49 -24.34 -4.71 15.34
N ASN A 50 -25.52 -4.14 15.54
CA ASN A 50 -26.13 -3.24 14.56
C ASN A 50 -25.44 -1.87 14.45
N ASP A 51 -24.55 -1.51 15.38
CA ASP A 51 -24.02 -0.14 15.51
C ASP A 51 -22.57 0.02 15.00
N ASP A 52 -21.88 -1.08 14.71
CA ASP A 52 -20.48 -1.08 14.28
C ASP A 52 -20.29 -1.44 12.80
N GLU A 53 -19.33 -0.79 12.15
CA GLU A 53 -18.93 -1.02 10.75
C GLU A 53 -17.42 -1.26 10.67
N TYR A 54 -17.03 -2.26 9.89
CA TYR A 54 -15.65 -2.75 9.80
C TYR A 54 -15.17 -2.71 8.36
N TYR A 55 -14.19 -1.87 8.09
CA TYR A 55 -13.45 -1.86 6.84
C TYR A 55 -12.19 -2.70 6.99
N VAL A 56 -11.99 -3.66 6.10
CA VAL A 56 -10.90 -4.63 6.16
C VAL A 56 -9.94 -4.39 4.99
N ALA A 57 -8.79 -3.80 5.26
CA ALA A 57 -7.65 -3.71 4.35
C ALA A 57 -6.91 -5.05 4.35
N PHE A 58 -7.22 -5.89 3.36
CA PHE A 58 -6.65 -7.23 3.23
C PHE A 58 -5.75 -7.29 2.01
N ASP A 59 -4.52 -7.78 2.20
CA ASP A 59 -3.56 -7.98 1.11
C ASP A 59 -3.98 -9.14 0.21
N TYR A 60 -4.71 -8.83 -0.88
CA TYR A 60 -5.28 -9.85 -1.75
C TYR A 60 -4.31 -10.28 -2.84
N VAL A 61 -3.33 -11.11 -2.47
CA VAL A 61 -2.31 -11.64 -3.40
C VAL A 61 -2.77 -12.96 -4.02
N VAL A 62 -3.36 -12.91 -5.22
CA VAL A 62 -4.02 -14.09 -5.84
C VAL A 62 -3.06 -15.21 -6.23
N ASP A 63 -1.77 -14.94 -6.35
CA ASP A 63 -0.76 -15.95 -6.68
C ASP A 63 -0.40 -16.82 -5.47
N ASN A 64 -0.86 -16.45 -4.27
CA ASN A 64 -0.70 -17.24 -3.05
C ASN A 64 -1.99 -17.99 -2.69
N GLN A 65 -1.96 -19.33 -2.80
CA GLN A 65 -3.14 -20.17 -2.54
C GLN A 65 -3.72 -20.01 -1.14
N ASP A 66 -2.87 -19.85 -0.12
CA ASP A 66 -3.28 -19.69 1.27
C ASP A 66 -4.03 -18.36 1.47
N VAL A 67 -3.48 -17.28 0.91
CA VAL A 67 -4.13 -15.95 0.89
C VAL A 67 -5.47 -16.00 0.16
N ARG A 68 -5.54 -16.68 -1.00
CA ARG A 68 -6.82 -16.89 -1.72
C ARG A 68 -7.87 -17.61 -0.88
N ASN A 69 -7.46 -18.65 -0.15
CA ASN A 69 -8.38 -19.41 0.69
C ASN A 69 -8.93 -18.54 1.83
N LYS A 70 -8.05 -17.77 2.49
CA LYS A 70 -8.43 -16.80 3.53
C LYS A 70 -9.39 -15.73 3.00
N TYR A 71 -9.09 -15.16 1.84
CA TYR A 71 -9.97 -14.17 1.20
C TYR A 71 -11.35 -14.75 0.87
N ARG A 72 -11.44 -15.99 0.39
CA ARG A 72 -12.74 -16.66 0.14
C ARG A 72 -13.55 -16.84 1.42
N MET A 73 -12.89 -17.23 2.52
CA MET A 73 -13.54 -17.33 3.83
C MET A 73 -14.05 -15.96 4.29
N LEU A 74 -13.20 -14.93 4.20
CA LEU A 74 -13.56 -13.56 4.55
C LEU A 74 -14.77 -13.09 3.73
N LYS A 75 -14.76 -13.28 2.40
CA LYS A 75 -15.89 -12.96 1.51
C LYS A 75 -17.20 -13.66 1.90
N SER A 76 -17.12 -14.91 2.34
CA SER A 76 -18.29 -15.68 2.81
C SER A 76 -18.90 -15.07 4.07
N ILE A 77 -18.06 -14.57 4.99
CA ILE A 77 -18.51 -13.89 6.22
C ILE A 77 -19.09 -12.52 5.86
N THR A 78 -18.39 -11.72 5.05
CA THR A 78 -18.85 -10.38 4.66
C THR A 78 -20.17 -10.42 3.90
N GLY A 79 -20.39 -11.45 3.07
CA GLY A 79 -21.66 -11.65 2.36
C GLY A 79 -22.87 -11.88 3.28
N LYS A 80 -22.65 -12.24 4.55
CA LYS A 80 -23.69 -12.43 5.57
C LYS A 80 -23.79 -11.26 6.56
N SER A 81 -22.91 -10.26 6.42
CA SER A 81 -22.79 -9.15 7.38
C SER A 81 -23.74 -7.98 7.13
N GLU A 82 -24.66 -8.09 6.16
CA GLU A 82 -25.58 -6.99 5.77
C GLU A 82 -24.86 -5.65 5.49
N GLY A 83 -23.64 -5.72 4.96
CA GLY A 83 -22.81 -4.53 4.66
C GLY A 83 -22.00 -4.01 5.84
N LYS A 84 -22.11 -4.60 7.04
CA LYS A 84 -21.33 -4.19 8.22
C LYS A 84 -19.84 -4.49 8.12
N ILE A 85 -19.44 -5.44 7.26
CA ILE A 85 -18.04 -5.74 6.99
C ILE A 85 -17.76 -5.52 5.51
N VAL A 86 -16.90 -4.55 5.22
CA VAL A 86 -16.52 -4.14 3.86
C VAL A 86 -15.04 -4.44 3.64
N ILE A 87 -14.75 -5.28 2.63
CA ILE A 87 -13.36 -5.55 2.23
C ILE A 87 -12.89 -4.45 1.27
N LEU A 88 -11.77 -3.82 1.59
CA LEU A 88 -11.09 -2.88 0.71
C LEU A 88 -10.34 -3.67 -0.37
N ASP A 89 -10.50 -3.26 -1.63
CA ASP A 89 -10.02 -4.03 -2.78
C ASP A 89 -8.60 -3.57 -3.14
N MET A 90 -7.58 -4.23 -2.59
CA MET A 90 -6.19 -3.84 -2.76
C MET A 90 -5.25 -5.04 -2.89
N ILE A 91 -4.16 -4.85 -3.63
CA ILE A 91 -3.09 -5.86 -3.77
C ILE A 91 -2.30 -5.95 -2.46
N CYS A 92 -1.65 -4.85 -2.09
CA CYS A 92 -0.95 -4.65 -0.82
C CYS A 92 -0.60 -3.17 -0.63
N PHE A 93 -0.16 -2.77 0.56
CA PHE A 93 0.32 -1.40 0.82
C PHE A 93 1.47 -0.99 -0.11
N GLU A 94 2.44 -1.87 -0.36
CA GLU A 94 3.57 -1.52 -1.24
C GLU A 94 3.15 -1.22 -2.67
N TYR A 95 2.06 -1.82 -3.16
CA TYR A 95 1.51 -1.49 -4.47
C TYR A 95 0.98 -0.05 -4.51
N LEU A 96 0.30 0.42 -3.45
CA LEU A 96 -0.20 1.79 -3.38
C LEU A 96 0.93 2.82 -3.47
N VAL A 97 2.02 2.59 -2.75
CA VAL A 97 3.21 3.44 -2.84
C VAL A 97 3.90 3.31 -4.19
N LEU A 98 4.06 2.07 -4.71
CA LEU A 98 4.73 1.84 -5.98
C LEU A 98 3.97 2.49 -7.15
N ALA A 99 2.64 2.49 -7.12
CA ALA A 99 1.79 3.08 -8.14
C ALA A 99 1.75 4.62 -8.10
N PHE A 100 2.27 5.25 -7.03
CA PHE A 100 2.28 6.70 -6.91
C PHE A 100 3.15 7.34 -8.00
N ASP A 101 2.54 8.15 -8.86
CA ASP A 101 3.16 8.77 -10.04
C ASP A 101 4.40 9.61 -9.69
N LYS A 102 4.39 10.28 -8.53
CA LYS A 102 5.52 11.12 -8.07
C LYS A 102 6.60 10.38 -7.28
N LEU A 103 6.50 9.06 -7.11
CA LEU A 103 7.48 8.28 -6.33
C LEU A 103 8.92 8.52 -6.81
N VAL A 104 9.15 8.49 -8.13
CA VAL A 104 10.47 8.70 -8.73
C VAL A 104 10.96 10.13 -8.53
N GLU A 105 10.08 11.11 -8.78
CA GLU A 105 10.35 12.54 -8.60
C GLU A 105 10.76 12.85 -7.15
N TRP A 106 10.05 12.30 -6.17
CA TRP A 106 10.26 12.60 -4.75
C TRP A 106 11.46 11.87 -4.16
N THR A 107 11.66 10.61 -4.55
CA THR A 107 12.81 9.83 -4.07
C THR A 107 14.10 10.19 -4.79
N GLY A 108 14.03 10.91 -5.92
CA GLY A 108 15.20 11.36 -6.68
C GLY A 108 16.06 10.21 -7.20
N THR A 109 15.48 9.02 -7.38
CA THR A 109 16.23 7.84 -7.80
C THR A 109 16.78 7.99 -9.21
N GLY A 110 18.07 7.69 -9.40
CA GLY A 110 18.71 7.67 -10.72
C GLY A 110 18.69 6.29 -11.40
N LYS A 111 18.02 5.29 -10.80
CA LYS A 111 18.02 3.89 -11.27
C LYS A 111 17.08 3.71 -12.47
N THR A 112 17.50 4.15 -13.64
CA THR A 112 16.68 4.13 -14.88
C THR A 112 16.21 2.73 -15.26
N ASP A 113 17.00 1.69 -14.99
CA ASP A 113 16.61 0.29 -15.16
C ASP A 113 15.42 -0.09 -14.26
N LYS A 114 15.45 0.31 -12.99
CA LYS A 114 14.37 0.04 -12.03
C LYS A 114 13.11 0.84 -12.34
N ILE A 115 13.26 2.08 -12.82
CA ILE A 115 12.12 2.90 -13.29
C ILE A 115 11.41 2.18 -14.43
N LYS A 116 12.14 1.70 -15.44
CA LYS A 116 11.55 0.93 -16.55
C LYS A 116 10.86 -0.35 -16.07
N ILE A 117 11.51 -1.13 -15.20
CA ILE A 117 10.91 -2.36 -14.64
C ILE A 117 9.61 -2.04 -13.88
N ARG A 118 9.59 -0.93 -13.12
CA ARG A 118 8.37 -0.48 -12.43
C ARG A 118 7.25 -0.17 -13.41
N GLU A 119 7.52 0.55 -14.49
CA GLU A 119 6.51 0.90 -15.50
C GLU A 119 5.90 -0.34 -16.14
N GLU A 120 6.73 -1.29 -16.58
CA GLU A 120 6.29 -2.57 -17.17
C GLU A 120 5.48 -3.40 -16.17
N VAL A 121 5.95 -3.51 -14.92
CA VAL A 121 5.25 -4.27 -13.87
C VAL A 121 3.90 -3.64 -13.52
N LEU A 122 3.80 -2.31 -13.42
CA LEU A 122 2.54 -1.62 -13.15
C LEU A 122 1.58 -1.73 -14.33
N ALA A 123 2.06 -1.64 -15.57
CA ALA A 123 1.25 -1.81 -16.78
C ALA A 123 0.69 -3.25 -16.92
N ALA A 124 1.45 -4.24 -16.45
CA ALA A 124 1.03 -5.63 -16.42
C ALA A 124 0.22 -6.01 -15.16
N ALA A 125 0.07 -5.12 -14.18
CA ALA A 125 -0.66 -5.41 -12.94
C ALA A 125 -2.18 -5.30 -13.16
N GLU A 126 -2.88 -6.43 -13.11
CA GLU A 126 -4.33 -6.50 -13.24
C GLU A 126 -4.91 -7.61 -12.37
N ASN A 127 -6.17 -7.47 -11.94
CA ASN A 127 -6.88 -8.51 -11.18
C ASN A 127 -6.05 -9.05 -9.99
N HIS A 128 -5.33 -8.16 -9.32
CA HIS A 128 -4.47 -8.45 -8.17
C HIS A 128 -3.23 -9.34 -8.44
N ARG A 129 -2.79 -9.43 -9.69
CA ARG A 129 -1.57 -10.12 -10.10
C ARG A 129 -0.80 -9.35 -11.17
N ILE A 130 0.47 -9.70 -11.36
CA ILE A 130 1.23 -9.29 -12.54
C ILE A 130 1.00 -10.32 -13.65
N ASP A 131 0.44 -9.89 -14.77
CA ASP A 131 0.28 -10.73 -15.96
C ASP A 131 1.59 -10.74 -16.76
N LEU A 132 2.40 -11.78 -16.56
CA LEU A 132 3.70 -11.93 -17.23
C LEU A 132 3.59 -12.01 -18.76
N SER A 133 2.42 -12.36 -19.31
CA SER A 133 2.22 -12.41 -20.76
C SER A 133 2.15 -11.03 -21.42
N LYS A 134 1.97 -9.97 -20.61
CA LYS A 134 1.94 -8.57 -21.07
C LYS A 134 3.30 -7.87 -20.99
N ILE A 135 4.34 -8.58 -20.54
CA ILE A 135 5.68 -8.03 -20.37
C ILE A 135 6.56 -8.57 -21.49
N ASP A 136 6.90 -7.71 -22.45
CA ASP A 136 7.82 -8.05 -23.55
C ASP A 136 9.30 -7.75 -23.20
N ASP A 137 9.53 -6.90 -22.19
CA ASP A 137 10.89 -6.50 -21.80
C ASP A 137 11.63 -7.64 -21.08
N GLU A 138 12.67 -8.16 -21.74
CA GLU A 138 13.45 -9.30 -21.25
C GLU A 138 14.09 -9.03 -19.87
N LYS A 139 14.54 -7.80 -19.61
CA LYS A 139 15.15 -7.45 -18.31
C LYS A 139 14.14 -7.48 -17.18
N THR A 140 12.92 -7.04 -17.44
CA THR A 140 11.80 -7.12 -16.48
C THR A 140 11.44 -8.57 -16.19
N LEU A 141 11.34 -9.42 -17.21
CA LEU A 141 11.13 -10.86 -17.03
C LEU A 141 12.27 -11.52 -16.24
N GLN A 142 13.53 -11.21 -16.55
CA GLN A 142 14.69 -11.71 -15.80
C GLN A 142 14.67 -11.27 -14.33
N TYR A 143 14.29 -10.02 -14.06
CA TYR A 143 14.14 -9.51 -12.70
C TYR A 143 13.09 -10.30 -11.92
N ILE A 144 11.91 -10.52 -12.51
CA ILE A 144 10.82 -11.30 -11.92
C ILE A 144 11.23 -12.78 -11.73
N ALA A 145 11.93 -13.37 -12.69
CA ALA A 145 12.43 -14.74 -12.61
C ALA A 145 13.47 -14.95 -11.49
N GLY A 146 14.13 -13.87 -11.04
CA GLY A 146 15.08 -13.91 -9.92
C GLY A 146 14.45 -14.25 -8.55
N PHE A 147 13.13 -14.18 -8.42
CA PHE A 147 12.43 -14.47 -7.17
C PHE A 147 12.26 -15.98 -6.96
N LYS A 148 13.07 -16.57 -6.05
CA LYS A 148 13.02 -18.02 -5.68
C LYS A 148 11.60 -18.56 -5.40
N ARG A 149 10.73 -17.72 -4.82
CA ARG A 149 9.30 -17.99 -4.69
C ARG A 149 8.57 -16.72 -5.10
N TYR A 150 8.09 -16.72 -6.33
CA TYR A 150 7.34 -15.62 -6.91
C TYR A 150 6.04 -15.38 -6.15
N SER A 151 5.75 -14.10 -5.90
CA SER A 151 4.41 -13.59 -5.67
C SER A 151 4.37 -12.13 -6.12
N THR A 152 3.22 -11.68 -6.59
CA THR A 152 3.01 -10.28 -6.98
C THR A 152 3.46 -9.31 -5.89
N GLU A 153 3.04 -9.53 -4.64
CA GLU A 153 3.46 -8.73 -3.46
C GLU A 153 4.98 -8.66 -3.29
N ARG A 154 5.70 -9.77 -3.46
CA ARG A 154 7.17 -9.79 -3.31
C ARG A 154 7.86 -8.95 -4.38
N VAL A 155 7.36 -9.00 -5.60
CA VAL A 155 7.87 -8.16 -6.70
C VAL A 155 7.61 -6.69 -6.38
N MET A 156 6.39 -6.33 -5.98
CA MET A 156 6.02 -4.95 -5.61
C MET A 156 6.83 -4.44 -4.42
N LYS A 157 6.97 -5.25 -3.36
CA LYS A 157 7.75 -4.94 -2.16
C LYS A 157 9.24 -4.75 -2.47
N SER A 158 9.80 -5.58 -3.34
CA SER A 158 11.19 -5.43 -3.78
C SER A 158 11.36 -4.14 -4.58
N LEU A 159 10.46 -3.86 -5.53
CA LEU A 159 10.53 -2.65 -6.36
C LEU A 159 10.37 -1.40 -5.54
N VAL A 160 9.34 -1.28 -4.67
CA VAL A 160 9.18 -0.10 -3.82
C VAL A 160 10.42 0.12 -2.97
N GLY A 161 11.05 -0.96 -2.50
CA GLY A 161 12.31 -0.93 -1.77
C GLY A 161 13.48 -0.37 -2.59
N GLU A 162 13.50 -0.52 -3.91
CA GLU A 162 14.53 0.08 -4.78
C GLU A 162 14.46 1.61 -4.82
N PHE A 163 13.26 2.17 -4.65
CA PHE A 163 12.97 3.61 -4.66
C PHE A 163 13.07 4.23 -3.26
N THR A 164 12.71 3.47 -2.22
CA THR A 164 12.55 3.96 -0.85
C THR A 164 13.67 3.48 0.08
N GLN A 165 14.85 3.23 -0.48
CA GLN A 165 15.97 2.59 0.22
C GLN A 165 16.63 3.48 1.31
N ASN A 166 16.49 4.80 1.22
CA ASN A 166 16.98 5.72 2.24
C ASN A 166 16.00 5.77 3.43
N GLU A 167 16.52 6.00 4.65
CA GLU A 167 15.70 6.03 5.86
C GLU A 167 14.61 7.11 5.80
N LYS A 168 14.88 8.20 5.06
CA LYS A 168 14.00 9.36 4.97
C LYS A 168 12.72 9.12 4.18
N TRP A 169 12.74 8.37 3.08
CA TRP A 169 11.54 7.95 2.33
C TRP A 169 11.21 6.47 2.53
N SER A 170 11.80 5.82 3.52
CA SER A 170 11.58 4.39 3.78
C SER A 170 10.10 4.07 3.95
N VAL A 171 9.65 2.97 3.34
CA VAL A 171 8.36 2.33 3.66
C VAL A 171 8.56 1.07 4.51
N LYS A 172 9.72 0.99 5.17
CA LYS A 172 10.08 -0.03 6.16
C LYS A 172 10.28 0.63 7.51
N GLY A 173 10.00 -0.12 8.57
CA GLY A 173 10.16 0.34 9.95
C GLY A 173 8.81 0.60 10.63
N ALA A 174 8.87 1.18 11.83
CA ALA A 174 7.68 1.42 12.65
C ALA A 174 6.76 2.52 12.11
N LEU A 175 7.32 3.48 11.37
CA LEU A 175 6.63 4.57 10.71
C LEU A 175 7.08 4.61 9.25
N MET A 176 6.28 5.25 8.40
CA MET A 176 6.81 5.74 7.12
C MET A 176 8.00 6.66 7.41
N GLY A 177 8.94 6.75 6.48
CA GLY A 177 10.07 7.68 6.58
C GLY A 177 9.59 9.11 6.72
N GLU A 178 10.34 9.92 7.47
CA GLU A 178 9.95 11.29 7.83
C GLU A 178 9.58 12.16 6.62
N CYS A 179 10.20 11.94 5.47
CA CYS A 179 9.93 12.73 4.28
C CYS A 179 8.54 12.58 3.70
N TRP A 180 7.84 11.50 4.02
CA TRP A 180 6.47 11.31 3.58
C TRP A 180 5.50 12.31 4.23
N TYR A 181 5.66 12.55 5.53
CA TYR A 181 4.66 13.21 6.38
C TYR A 181 5.21 14.36 7.22
N LYS A 182 6.49 14.71 7.05
CA LYS A 182 7.13 15.90 7.63
C LYS A 182 7.88 16.68 6.58
N ASP A 183 8.16 17.94 6.88
CA ASP A 183 9.07 18.76 6.10
C ASP A 183 10.48 18.21 6.27
N CYS A 184 11.11 17.83 5.16
CA CYS A 184 12.38 17.13 5.16
C CYS A 184 13.24 17.55 3.95
N CYS A 185 14.54 17.36 4.05
CA CYS A 185 15.46 17.39 2.91
C CYS A 185 16.36 16.15 2.96
N MET A 186 16.53 15.50 1.81
CA MET A 186 17.29 14.25 1.61
C MET A 186 18.81 14.44 1.70
N SER A 187 19.31 15.67 1.58
CA SER A 187 20.71 16.04 1.69
C SER A 187 20.91 16.90 2.93
N GLU A 188 22.01 16.72 3.66
CA GLU A 188 22.41 17.65 4.74
C GLU A 188 22.95 18.98 4.19
N HIS A 189 23.09 19.09 2.88
CA HIS A 189 23.49 20.30 2.18
C HIS A 189 22.27 20.91 1.48
N THR A 190 21.82 22.05 1.98
CA THR A 190 20.69 22.84 1.43
C THR A 190 20.91 23.26 -0.03
N ASP A 191 22.15 23.24 -0.51
CA ASP A 191 22.52 23.66 -1.87
C ASP A 191 22.52 22.49 -2.88
N SER A 192 22.09 21.29 -2.46
CA SER A 192 22.13 20.07 -3.26
C SER A 192 20.84 19.84 -4.06
N LEU A 193 20.98 19.65 -5.38
CA LEU A 193 19.90 19.24 -6.31
C LEU A 193 19.15 17.96 -5.89
N ARG A 194 19.70 17.17 -4.95
CA ARG A 194 19.07 15.94 -4.45
C ARG A 194 17.85 16.16 -3.55
N CYS A 195 17.59 17.39 -3.09
CA CYS A 195 16.33 17.66 -2.39
C CYS A 195 15.14 17.90 -3.34
N GLY A 196 15.39 18.04 -4.65
CA GLY A 196 14.36 18.02 -5.70
C GLY A 196 13.22 19.04 -5.51
N GLN A 197 12.10 18.83 -6.21
CA GLN A 197 10.86 19.61 -5.99
C GLN A 197 10.01 19.26 -4.75
N PRO A 198 10.17 18.13 -4.01
CA PRO A 198 9.33 17.88 -2.83
C PRO A 198 9.50 18.90 -1.69
N GLU A 199 10.56 19.72 -1.70
CA GLU A 199 10.75 20.82 -0.73
C GLU A 199 9.67 21.90 -0.76
N VAL A 200 8.94 22.05 -1.88
CA VAL A 200 7.91 23.08 -2.01
C VAL A 200 6.63 22.73 -1.24
N LYS A 201 6.51 21.48 -0.76
CA LYS A 201 5.28 20.97 -0.15
C LYS A 201 5.51 20.50 1.27
N GLY A 202 4.56 20.86 2.13
CA GLY A 202 4.55 20.42 3.52
C GLY A 202 4.40 18.89 3.64
N GLY A 203 4.82 18.33 4.77
CA GLY A 203 4.61 16.92 5.12
C GLY A 203 3.17 16.43 4.88
N ASP A 204 2.20 17.16 5.42
CA ASP A 204 0.78 16.84 5.25
C ASP A 204 0.34 16.94 3.79
N GLU A 205 0.80 17.96 3.05
CA GLU A 205 0.48 18.12 1.62
C GLU A 205 1.03 16.96 0.79
N LYS A 206 2.23 16.47 1.12
CA LYS A 206 2.81 15.29 0.47
C LYS A 206 1.96 14.05 0.72
N MET A 207 1.55 13.81 1.97
CA MET A 207 0.64 12.71 2.26
C MET A 207 -0.71 12.88 1.56
N ILE A 208 -1.27 14.09 1.51
CA ILE A 208 -2.52 14.39 0.79
C ILE A 208 -2.41 14.01 -0.67
N MET A 209 -1.30 14.34 -1.33
CA MET A 209 -1.08 13.96 -2.73
C MET A 209 -0.97 12.45 -2.94
N LEU A 210 -0.24 11.74 -2.07
CA LEU A 210 -0.17 10.29 -2.13
C LEU A 210 -1.57 9.68 -1.94
N ILE A 211 -2.33 10.17 -0.96
CA ILE A 211 -3.67 9.67 -0.66
C ILE A 211 -4.65 9.96 -1.80
N GLN A 212 -4.50 11.10 -2.48
CA GLN A 212 -5.30 11.47 -3.67
C GLN A 212 -4.90 10.75 -4.95
N SER A 213 -3.83 9.95 -4.94
CA SER A 213 -3.43 9.18 -6.12
C SER A 213 -4.51 8.16 -6.51
N GLU A 214 -4.62 7.89 -7.81
CA GLU A 214 -5.67 7.04 -8.39
C GLU A 214 -5.83 5.71 -7.64
N LYS A 215 -4.73 4.97 -7.44
CA LYS A 215 -4.77 3.66 -6.81
C LYS A 215 -5.08 3.69 -5.32
N VAL A 216 -4.78 4.78 -4.61
CA VAL A 216 -5.24 4.93 -3.23
C VAL A 216 -6.73 5.26 -3.19
N GLN A 217 -7.20 6.17 -4.05
CA GLN A 217 -8.61 6.53 -4.14
C GLN A 217 -9.52 5.35 -4.53
N ASP A 218 -9.06 4.47 -5.44
CA ASP A 218 -9.75 3.22 -5.79
C ASP A 218 -10.02 2.34 -4.56
N VAL A 219 -9.14 2.39 -3.56
CA VAL A 219 -9.25 1.63 -2.30
C VAL A 219 -10.08 2.37 -1.25
N ILE A 220 -9.76 3.65 -1.01
CA ILE A 220 -10.34 4.41 0.10
C ILE A 220 -11.69 5.04 -0.22
N GLY A 221 -12.12 5.09 -1.49
CA GLY A 221 -13.44 5.61 -1.86
C GLY A 221 -14.58 4.90 -1.11
N LYS A 222 -14.37 3.64 -0.72
CA LYS A 222 -15.29 2.85 0.11
C LYS A 222 -15.37 3.31 1.57
N LEU A 223 -14.39 4.07 2.07
CA LEU A 223 -14.34 4.59 3.44
C LEU A 223 -15.12 5.91 3.59
N ILE A 224 -15.38 6.61 2.49
CA ILE A 224 -16.00 7.95 2.48
C ILE A 224 -17.54 7.85 2.49
N HIS A 225 -18.08 6.66 2.25
CA HIS A 225 -19.51 6.35 2.21
C HIS A 225 -19.88 5.30 3.27
#